data_AF-A0A938S5J6-F1
#
_entry.id   AF-A0A938S5J6-F1
#
_cell.length_a   1.000
_cell.length_b   1.000
_cell.length_c   1.000
_cell.angle_alpha   90.00
_cell.angle_beta   90.00
_cell.angle_gamma   90.00
#
_symmetry.space_group_name_H-M   'P 1'
#
loop_
_entity.id
_entity.type
_entity.pdbx_description
1 polymer ?
#
loop_
_entity_poly.entity_id
_entity_poly.type
_entity_poly.pdbx_seq_one_letter_code
_entity_poly.pdbx_strand_id
1 'polypeptide(L)'
;MRLAKMAWILLVVGLGASCAASVRTGLDHVAAHKDLFQGQRVGIIANHTSYDSTGKYVVEVFRALEGVRVVTLFSPEHGLRGTEEAGRKIAHDIDPVSGLPVHSLYGGTNKPTPQMLADVDVLVFDMQDVGARFYTYLYTMSLAMEAAAENGKKFVVLDRPNPINGTQLEGPVLEPKFATFVGLYPIPVRYGLTVGELARMVNGEGWLAKGIKADLTVVPLTGWRRGMWFDATGLRFIKPSPNMPDLETATIYPGLCLLEGTNLSEGRGTPKPFCQFG
;
A
#
# COMPACT_ATOMS: atom_id res chain seq x y z
N MET A 1 22.71 14.33 73.33
CA MET A 1 22.79 13.71 71.98
C MET A 1 21.40 13.75 71.35
N ARG A 2 21.17 14.62 70.36
CA ARG A 2 19.90 14.73 69.63
C ARG A 2 19.98 13.85 68.38
N LEU A 3 19.08 12.88 68.25
CA LEU A 3 18.90 12.07 67.04
C LEU A 3 17.93 12.78 66.09
N ALA A 4 18.42 13.16 64.92
CA ALA A 4 17.62 13.71 63.84
C ALA A 4 16.92 12.58 63.07
N LYS A 5 15.60 12.69 62.90
CA LYS A 5 14.81 11.82 62.02
C LYS A 5 14.87 12.38 60.59
N MET A 6 15.54 11.68 59.69
CA MET A 6 15.43 11.92 58.23
C MET A 6 14.23 11.13 57.69
N ALA A 7 13.24 11.84 57.17
CA ALA A 7 12.15 11.27 56.40
C ALA A 7 12.59 11.15 54.93
N TRP A 8 12.51 9.95 54.37
CA TRP A 8 12.74 9.71 52.94
C TRP A 8 11.40 9.75 52.21
N ILE A 9 11.24 10.73 51.31
CA ILE A 9 10.12 10.78 50.38
C ILE A 9 10.49 9.93 49.17
N LEU A 10 9.83 8.79 49.00
CA LEU A 10 9.91 7.97 47.80
C LEU A 10 9.03 8.59 46.72
N LEU A 11 9.66 9.19 45.71
CA LEU A 11 9.00 9.67 44.51
C LEU A 11 8.70 8.46 43.60
N VAL A 12 7.45 8.00 43.58
CA VAL A 12 7.00 6.99 42.61
C VAL A 12 6.81 7.71 41.27
N VAL A 13 7.81 7.62 40.40
CA VAL A 13 7.65 7.99 38.98
C VAL A 13 6.81 6.90 38.34
N GLY A 14 5.53 7.18 38.12
CA GLY A 14 4.67 6.33 37.30
C GLY A 14 5.18 6.32 35.87
N LEU A 15 5.86 5.24 35.47
CA LEU A 15 6.06 4.88 34.08
C LEU A 15 4.69 4.51 33.51
N GLY A 16 3.91 5.52 33.13
CA GLY A 16 2.83 5.35 32.18
C GLY A 16 3.48 4.96 30.86
N ALA A 17 3.65 3.66 30.62
CA ALA A 17 3.81 3.17 29.27
C ALA A 17 2.55 3.63 28.53
N SER A 18 2.63 4.76 27.81
CA SER A 18 1.60 5.08 26.84
C SER A 18 1.70 3.95 25.84
N CYS A 19 0.81 2.97 25.94
CA CYS A 19 0.53 2.06 24.86
C CYS A 19 0.07 2.98 23.73
N ALA A 20 1.01 3.40 22.87
CA ALA A 20 0.71 4.25 21.74
C ALA A 20 -0.44 3.57 21.01
N ALA A 21 -1.54 4.31 20.80
CA ALA A 21 -2.68 3.75 20.11
C ALA A 21 -2.19 3.19 18.76
N SER A 22 -2.32 1.88 18.59
CA SER A 22 -1.91 1.18 17.36
C SER A 22 -2.62 1.83 16.18
N VAL A 23 -1.85 2.19 15.16
CA VAL A 23 -2.40 2.69 13.90
C VAL A 23 -3.39 1.66 13.36
N ARG A 24 -4.55 2.12 12.91
CA ARG A 24 -5.56 1.27 12.25
C ARG A 24 -5.65 1.68 10.79
N THR A 25 -5.43 0.72 9.89
CA THR A 25 -5.47 0.89 8.44
C THR A 25 -6.90 1.11 7.93
N GLY A 26 -7.06 1.48 6.66
CA GLY A 26 -8.38 1.51 6.03
C GLY A 26 -9.09 0.15 6.07
N LEU A 27 -8.34 -0.96 6.03
CA LEU A 27 -8.90 -2.31 6.15
C LEU A 27 -9.50 -2.56 7.54
N ASP A 28 -8.86 -2.06 8.60
CA ASP A 28 -9.39 -2.15 9.96
C ASP A 28 -10.73 -1.39 10.12
N HIS A 29 -10.94 -0.36 9.29
CA HIS A 29 -12.14 0.47 9.32
C HIS A 29 -13.22 0.04 8.31
N VAL A 30 -12.99 -1.00 7.52
CA VAL A 30 -13.88 -1.37 6.42
C VAL A 30 -15.30 -1.71 6.90
N ALA A 31 -15.43 -2.33 8.08
CA ALA A 31 -16.73 -2.69 8.66
C ALA A 31 -17.58 -1.46 9.01
N ALA A 32 -16.94 -0.37 9.45
CA ALA A 32 -17.62 0.91 9.69
C ALA A 32 -18.06 1.61 8.40
N HIS A 33 -17.53 1.17 7.24
CA HIS A 33 -17.84 1.71 5.92
C HIS A 33 -18.55 0.67 5.04
N LYS A 34 -19.20 -0.33 5.65
CA LYS A 34 -19.84 -1.46 4.92
C LYS A 34 -20.85 -1.00 3.87
N ASP A 35 -21.50 0.14 4.07
CA ASP A 35 -22.51 0.70 3.18
C ASP A 35 -21.94 1.04 1.78
N LEU A 36 -20.61 1.22 1.67
CA LEU A 36 -19.93 1.36 0.38
C LEU A 36 -20.00 0.09 -0.48
N PHE A 37 -20.20 -1.08 0.14
CA PHE A 37 -20.05 -2.40 -0.47
C PHE A 37 -21.32 -3.25 -0.44
N GLN A 38 -22.32 -2.87 0.36
CA GLN A 38 -23.57 -3.63 0.47
C GLN A 38 -24.31 -3.71 -0.87
N GLY A 39 -24.66 -4.93 -1.27
CA GLY A 39 -25.30 -5.21 -2.55
C GLY A 39 -24.39 -5.04 -3.78
N GLN A 40 -23.11 -4.71 -3.59
CA GLN A 40 -22.15 -4.52 -4.68
C GLN A 40 -21.34 -5.79 -4.93
N ARG A 41 -20.95 -6.00 -6.19
CA ARG A 41 -19.93 -6.99 -6.57
C ARG A 41 -18.54 -6.36 -6.45
N VAL A 42 -17.76 -6.85 -5.50
CA VAL A 42 -16.46 -6.29 -5.10
C VAL A 42 -15.33 -7.01 -5.84
N GLY A 43 -14.53 -6.25 -6.59
CA GLY A 43 -13.22 -6.70 -7.10
C GLY A 43 -12.11 -6.14 -6.20
N ILE A 44 -11.19 -6.97 -5.74
CA ILE A 44 -10.15 -6.55 -4.78
C ILE A 44 -8.76 -6.61 -5.43
N ILE A 45 -8.07 -5.48 -5.46
CA ILE A 45 -6.67 -5.34 -5.86
C ILE A 45 -5.81 -5.43 -4.59
N ALA A 46 -5.12 -6.55 -4.44
CA ALA A 46 -4.42 -6.91 -3.21
C ALA A 46 -3.20 -7.80 -3.48
N ASN A 47 -2.35 -7.91 -2.47
CA ASN A 47 -1.24 -8.87 -2.42
C ASN A 47 -1.11 -9.41 -0.99
N HIS A 48 -0.02 -10.10 -0.67
CA HIS A 48 0.22 -10.70 0.64
C HIS A 48 0.43 -9.69 1.78
N THR A 49 0.41 -8.39 1.53
CA THR A 49 0.50 -7.35 2.58
C THR A 49 -0.87 -6.94 3.13
N SER A 50 -1.95 -7.37 2.48
CA SER A 50 -3.34 -6.95 2.72
C SER A 50 -3.98 -7.64 3.93
N TYR A 51 -3.38 -7.46 5.11
CA TYR A 51 -3.89 -7.96 6.39
C TYR A 51 -4.38 -6.81 7.26
N ASP A 52 -5.42 -7.09 8.05
CA ASP A 52 -5.89 -6.21 9.12
C ASP A 52 -5.03 -6.40 10.39
N SER A 53 -5.27 -5.56 11.39
CA SER A 53 -4.56 -5.61 12.67
C SER A 53 -4.91 -6.82 13.55
N THR A 54 -5.91 -7.63 13.17
CA THR A 54 -6.23 -8.91 13.80
C THR A 54 -5.57 -10.10 13.10
N GLY A 55 -4.87 -9.85 11.99
CA GLY A 55 -4.19 -10.88 11.19
C GLY A 55 -5.10 -11.57 10.17
N LYS A 56 -6.27 -11.00 9.85
CA LYS A 56 -7.15 -11.52 8.80
C LYS A 56 -6.80 -10.93 7.44
N TYR A 57 -6.77 -11.78 6.42
CA TYR A 57 -6.54 -11.34 5.06
C TYR A 57 -7.75 -10.56 4.53
N VAL A 58 -7.52 -9.58 3.64
CA VAL A 58 -8.57 -8.70 3.10
C VAL A 58 -9.79 -9.45 2.58
N VAL A 59 -9.60 -10.60 1.91
CA VAL A 59 -10.71 -11.41 1.40
C VAL A 59 -11.58 -11.97 2.53
N GLU A 60 -10.97 -12.39 3.64
CA GLU A 60 -11.69 -12.88 4.82
C GLU A 60 -12.44 -11.74 5.51
N VAL A 61 -11.83 -10.56 5.60
CA VAL A 61 -12.48 -9.37 6.17
C VAL A 61 -13.73 -9.01 5.38
N PHE A 62 -13.63 -8.93 4.04
CA PHE A 62 -14.79 -8.61 3.19
C PHE A 62 -15.87 -9.70 3.22
N ARG A 63 -15.49 -10.98 3.28
CA ARG A 63 -16.46 -12.10 3.39
C ARG A 63 -17.23 -12.10 4.71
N ALA A 64 -16.66 -11.53 5.77
CA ALA A 64 -17.33 -11.39 7.05
C ALA A 64 -18.36 -10.25 7.06
N LEU A 65 -18.38 -9.38 6.05
CA LEU A 65 -19.35 -8.30 5.93
C LEU A 65 -20.67 -8.82 5.32
N GLU A 66 -21.76 -8.66 6.05
CA GLU A 66 -23.08 -9.05 5.58
C GLU A 66 -23.52 -8.23 4.35
N GLY A 67 -24.03 -8.94 3.33
CA GLY A 67 -24.50 -8.32 2.09
C GLY A 67 -23.39 -7.89 1.12
N VAL A 68 -22.14 -8.30 1.37
CA VAL A 68 -20.99 -7.99 0.50
C VAL A 68 -20.56 -9.24 -0.26
N ARG A 69 -20.36 -9.11 -1.58
CA ARG A 69 -19.94 -10.22 -2.45
C ARG A 69 -18.62 -9.91 -3.15
N VAL A 70 -17.55 -10.57 -2.72
CA VAL A 70 -16.28 -10.57 -3.46
C VAL A 70 -16.40 -11.49 -4.68
N VAL A 71 -16.11 -10.97 -5.88
CA VAL A 71 -16.29 -11.70 -7.14
C VAL A 71 -14.98 -12.03 -7.86
N THR A 72 -13.94 -11.23 -7.67
CA THR A 72 -12.65 -11.42 -8.34
C THR A 72 -11.53 -10.72 -7.58
N LEU A 73 -10.29 -11.18 -7.79
CA LEU A 73 -9.07 -10.59 -7.28
C LEU A 73 -8.19 -10.08 -8.42
N PHE A 74 -7.41 -9.06 -8.13
CA PHE A 74 -6.40 -8.51 -9.02
C PHE A 74 -5.07 -8.49 -8.28
N SER A 75 -4.03 -9.08 -8.86
CA SER A 75 -2.70 -9.11 -8.27
C SER A 75 -1.74 -8.18 -9.01
N PRO A 76 -0.88 -7.41 -8.31
CA PRO A 76 0.12 -6.55 -8.93
C PRO A 76 1.37 -7.35 -9.33
N GLU A 77 2.49 -6.63 -9.48
CA GLU A 77 3.84 -7.19 -9.48
C GLU A 77 4.10 -8.09 -8.24
N HIS A 78 4.74 -9.25 -8.45
CA HIS A 78 4.96 -10.32 -7.48
C HIS A 78 3.74 -11.19 -7.09
N GLY A 79 2.58 -10.94 -7.71
CA GLY A 79 1.39 -11.78 -7.55
C GLY A 79 0.70 -11.64 -6.20
N LEU A 80 -0.36 -12.43 -5.99
CA LEU A 80 -1.21 -12.36 -4.79
C LEU A 80 -0.50 -12.78 -3.50
N ARG A 81 0.53 -13.64 -3.60
CA ARG A 81 1.23 -14.24 -2.45
C ARG A 81 2.66 -13.72 -2.25
N GLY A 82 3.15 -12.84 -3.13
CA GLY A 82 4.48 -12.25 -3.02
C GLY A 82 5.65 -13.18 -3.32
N THR A 83 5.36 -14.36 -3.90
CA THR A 83 6.34 -15.40 -4.20
C THR A 83 6.84 -15.36 -5.64
N GLU A 84 6.18 -14.60 -6.52
CA GLU A 84 6.53 -14.57 -7.93
C GLU A 84 7.66 -13.56 -8.20
N GLU A 85 8.63 -13.98 -9.03
CA GLU A 85 9.68 -13.08 -9.51
C GLU A 85 9.09 -11.99 -10.41
N ALA A 86 9.68 -10.79 -10.38
CA ALA A 86 9.34 -9.73 -11.31
C ALA A 86 9.56 -10.23 -12.75
N GLY A 87 8.53 -10.10 -13.60
CA GLY A 87 8.58 -10.50 -15.02
C GLY A 87 7.86 -11.81 -15.37
N ARG A 88 7.41 -12.61 -14.39
CA ARG A 88 6.71 -13.88 -14.69
C ARG A 88 5.26 -13.63 -15.12
N LYS A 89 4.84 -14.26 -16.23
CA LYS A 89 3.44 -14.20 -16.73
C LYS A 89 2.53 -15.06 -15.85
N ILE A 90 1.61 -14.43 -15.14
CA ILE A 90 0.50 -15.11 -14.46
C ILE A 90 -0.67 -15.13 -15.44
N ALA A 91 -0.99 -16.32 -15.97
CA ALA A 91 -2.24 -16.53 -16.68
C ALA A 91 -3.39 -16.55 -15.67
N HIS A 92 -4.59 -16.14 -16.10
CA HIS A 92 -5.84 -16.22 -15.32
C HIS A 92 -5.90 -17.49 -14.47
N ASP A 93 -5.97 -17.30 -13.15
CA ASP A 93 -5.89 -18.41 -12.19
C ASP A 93 -7.05 -18.31 -11.19
N ILE A 94 -7.34 -19.41 -10.49
CA ILE A 94 -8.27 -19.43 -9.36
C ILE A 94 -7.42 -19.47 -8.08
N ASP A 95 -7.60 -18.52 -7.17
CA ASP A 95 -6.92 -18.60 -5.87
C ASP A 95 -7.43 -19.83 -5.12
N PRO A 96 -6.57 -20.81 -4.77
CA PRO A 96 -7.02 -22.06 -4.18
C PRO A 96 -7.57 -21.90 -2.76
N VAL A 97 -7.24 -20.79 -2.07
CA VAL A 97 -7.70 -20.51 -0.72
C VAL A 97 -9.09 -19.89 -0.73
N SER A 98 -9.32 -18.87 -1.56
CA SER A 98 -10.61 -18.20 -1.65
C SER A 98 -11.55 -18.85 -2.67
N GLY A 99 -11.06 -19.57 -3.67
CA GLY A 99 -11.84 -20.05 -4.82
C GLY A 99 -12.31 -18.92 -5.74
N LEU A 100 -11.61 -17.78 -5.75
CA LEU A 100 -11.97 -16.61 -6.57
C LEU A 100 -11.08 -16.56 -7.81
N PRO A 101 -11.60 -16.07 -8.94
CA PRO A 101 -10.75 -15.75 -10.08
C PRO A 101 -9.74 -14.66 -9.72
N VAL A 102 -8.55 -14.77 -10.29
CA VAL A 102 -7.42 -13.85 -10.11
C VAL A 102 -6.96 -13.36 -11.49
N HIS A 103 -6.88 -12.05 -11.64
CA HIS A 103 -6.34 -11.38 -12.82
C HIS A 103 -4.99 -10.75 -12.49
N SER A 104 -3.97 -11.06 -13.30
CA SER A 104 -2.67 -10.39 -13.22
C SER A 104 -2.75 -8.98 -13.80
N LEU A 105 -2.34 -7.98 -13.02
CA LEU A 105 -2.14 -6.59 -13.45
C LEU A 105 -0.65 -6.28 -13.62
N TYR A 106 0.12 -7.26 -14.11
CA TYR A 106 1.54 -7.12 -14.39
C TYR A 106 1.94 -7.79 -15.70
N GLY A 107 2.91 -7.18 -16.40
CA GLY A 107 3.48 -7.69 -17.65
C GLY A 107 2.66 -7.24 -18.86
N GLY A 108 1.94 -8.17 -19.49
CA GLY A 108 1.14 -7.88 -20.70
C GLY A 108 -0.08 -7.00 -20.44
N THR A 109 -0.52 -6.89 -19.18
CA THR A 109 -1.72 -6.16 -18.77
C THR A 109 -1.45 -5.49 -17.43
N ASN A 110 -1.27 -4.15 -17.41
CA ASN A 110 -1.06 -3.38 -16.16
C ASN A 110 -2.30 -2.60 -15.70
N LYS A 111 -3.37 -2.65 -16.51
CA LYS A 111 -4.64 -1.96 -16.30
C LYS A 111 -5.77 -2.97 -16.45
N PRO A 112 -6.75 -3.05 -15.53
CA PRO A 112 -7.90 -3.94 -15.68
C PRO A 112 -8.61 -3.69 -17.02
N THR A 113 -8.93 -4.76 -17.75
CA THR A 113 -9.68 -4.65 -19.01
C THR A 113 -11.18 -4.53 -18.73
N PRO A 114 -11.98 -3.98 -19.67
CA PRO A 114 -13.44 -3.97 -19.53
C PRO A 114 -14.03 -5.35 -19.23
N GLN A 115 -13.46 -6.41 -19.80
CA GLN A 115 -13.90 -7.80 -19.56
C GLN A 115 -13.64 -8.24 -18.12
N MET A 116 -12.48 -7.87 -17.55
CA MET A 116 -12.20 -8.15 -16.13
C MET A 116 -13.13 -7.40 -15.17
N LEU A 117 -13.70 -6.27 -15.62
CA LEU A 117 -14.59 -5.42 -14.84
C LEU A 117 -16.08 -5.65 -15.12
N ALA A 118 -16.42 -6.57 -16.01
CA ALA A 118 -17.81 -6.82 -16.41
C ALA A 118 -18.70 -7.17 -15.21
N ASP A 119 -18.16 -7.97 -14.29
CA ASP A 119 -18.86 -8.42 -13.08
C ASP A 119 -18.51 -7.65 -11.81
N VAL A 120 -17.81 -6.52 -11.92
CA VAL A 120 -17.39 -5.69 -10.78
C VAL A 120 -18.22 -4.41 -10.77
N ASP A 121 -18.69 -4.01 -9.60
CA ASP A 121 -19.38 -2.72 -9.37
C ASP A 121 -18.47 -1.73 -8.62
N VAL A 122 -17.67 -2.25 -7.68
CA VAL A 122 -16.68 -1.50 -6.91
C VAL A 122 -15.33 -2.22 -6.91
N LEU A 123 -14.27 -1.48 -7.27
CA LEU A 123 -12.88 -1.89 -7.10
C LEU A 123 -12.37 -1.40 -5.75
N VAL A 124 -11.69 -2.28 -5.02
CA VAL A 124 -11.03 -1.96 -3.75
C VAL A 124 -9.53 -2.14 -3.92
N PHE A 125 -8.75 -1.15 -3.54
CA PHE A 125 -7.29 -1.22 -3.49
C PHE A 125 -6.82 -1.29 -2.04
N ASP A 126 -6.05 -2.32 -1.69
CA ASP A 126 -5.46 -2.48 -0.37
C ASP A 126 -4.07 -3.14 -0.45
N MET A 127 -2.99 -2.37 -0.48
CA MET A 127 -1.62 -2.88 -0.50
C MET A 127 -0.64 -1.94 0.19
N GLN A 128 0.36 -2.49 0.86
CA GLN A 128 1.44 -1.72 1.48
C GLN A 128 2.47 -1.28 0.42
N ASP A 129 2.56 0.03 0.19
CA ASP A 129 3.63 0.66 -0.61
C ASP A 129 4.87 0.98 0.25
N VAL A 130 5.96 1.46 -0.38
CA VAL A 130 7.22 1.80 0.29
C VAL A 130 7.56 3.30 0.31
N GLY A 131 6.73 4.16 -0.30
CA GLY A 131 6.93 5.61 -0.31
C GLY A 131 7.90 6.13 -1.38
N ALA A 132 8.24 5.30 -2.37
CA ALA A 132 9.19 5.63 -3.45
C ALA A 132 8.50 5.62 -4.82
N ARG A 133 8.80 6.61 -5.67
CA ARG A 133 8.15 6.83 -6.97
C ARG A 133 8.22 5.62 -7.91
N PHE A 134 9.35 4.92 -7.93
CA PHE A 134 9.58 3.78 -8.82
C PHE A 134 9.13 2.44 -8.22
N TYR A 135 8.39 2.45 -7.10
CA TYR A 135 7.69 1.26 -6.60
C TYR A 135 6.31 1.17 -7.26
N THR A 136 6.03 0.10 -8.01
CA THR A 136 4.99 0.13 -9.05
C THR A 136 3.54 0.02 -8.54
N TYR A 137 3.33 -0.25 -7.25
CA TYR A 137 1.99 -0.45 -6.68
C TYR A 137 1.10 0.80 -6.77
N LEU A 138 1.67 2.00 -6.64
CA LEU A 138 0.91 3.24 -6.86
C LEU A 138 0.42 3.39 -8.30
N TYR A 139 1.12 2.81 -9.29
CA TYR A 139 0.71 2.85 -10.69
C TYR A 139 -0.30 1.76 -11.02
N THR A 140 -0.21 0.58 -10.38
CA THR A 140 -1.31 -0.40 -10.37
C THR A 140 -2.59 0.26 -9.85
N MET A 141 -2.51 1.00 -8.74
CA MET A 141 -3.65 1.75 -8.19
C MET A 141 -4.21 2.74 -9.22
N SER A 142 -3.37 3.62 -9.76
CA SER A 142 -3.84 4.72 -10.60
C SER A 142 -4.38 4.25 -11.96
N LEU A 143 -3.77 3.23 -12.56
CA LEU A 143 -4.30 2.60 -13.77
C LEU A 143 -5.63 1.89 -13.52
N ALA A 144 -5.80 1.27 -12.35
CA ALA A 144 -7.08 0.69 -11.96
C ALA A 144 -8.14 1.76 -11.64
N MET A 145 -7.77 2.90 -11.07
CA MET A 145 -8.66 4.07 -10.92
C MET A 145 -9.13 4.58 -12.28
N GLU A 146 -8.21 4.68 -13.25
CA GLU A 146 -8.54 5.07 -14.62
C GLU A 146 -9.51 4.07 -15.27
N ALA A 147 -9.24 2.77 -15.16
CA ALA A 147 -10.12 1.72 -15.68
C ALA A 147 -11.50 1.76 -15.01
N ALA A 148 -11.57 2.00 -13.70
CA ALA A 148 -12.82 2.16 -12.98
C ALA A 148 -13.64 3.34 -13.55
N ALA A 149 -12.99 4.49 -13.72
CA ALA A 149 -13.62 5.69 -14.23
C ALA A 149 -14.16 5.49 -15.67
N GLU A 150 -13.39 4.86 -16.54
CA GLU A 150 -13.79 4.57 -17.92
C GLU A 150 -14.97 3.59 -18.02
N ASN A 151 -15.16 2.72 -17.03
CA ASN A 151 -16.19 1.69 -17.03
C ASN A 151 -17.33 2.00 -16.04
N GLY A 152 -17.40 3.22 -15.50
CA GLY A 152 -18.45 3.64 -14.57
C GLY A 152 -18.47 2.86 -13.25
N LYS A 153 -17.30 2.44 -12.75
CA LYS A 153 -17.14 1.68 -11.51
C LYS A 153 -16.71 2.59 -10.38
N LYS A 154 -17.13 2.26 -9.15
CA LYS A 154 -16.63 2.91 -7.94
C LYS A 154 -15.21 2.43 -7.65
N PHE A 155 -14.38 3.30 -7.08
CA PHE A 155 -13.04 2.95 -6.65
C PHE A 155 -12.82 3.32 -5.18
N VAL A 156 -12.43 2.35 -4.37
CA VAL A 156 -12.21 2.53 -2.93
C VAL A 156 -10.76 2.21 -2.59
N VAL A 157 -10.05 3.15 -1.98
CA VAL A 157 -8.71 2.92 -1.43
C VAL A 157 -8.83 2.68 0.07
N LEU A 158 -8.32 1.55 0.54
CA LEU A 158 -8.12 1.28 1.96
C LEU A 158 -6.73 1.82 2.33
N ASP A 159 -6.71 2.96 3.03
CA ASP A 159 -5.46 3.70 3.20
C ASP A 159 -4.48 2.96 4.13
N ARG A 160 -3.18 3.09 3.85
CA ARG A 160 -2.09 2.47 4.61
C ARG A 160 -0.97 3.47 4.87
N PRO A 161 -0.22 3.33 6.00
CA PRO A 161 0.89 4.22 6.30
C PRO A 161 1.93 4.25 5.19
N ASN A 162 2.50 5.43 4.93
CA ASN A 162 3.78 5.51 4.24
C ASN A 162 4.89 5.04 5.21
N PRO A 163 5.65 3.98 4.90
CA PRO A 163 6.57 3.40 5.87
C PRO A 163 7.77 4.31 6.16
N ILE A 164 8.13 5.15 5.19
CA ILE A 164 9.19 6.16 5.29
C ILE A 164 8.60 7.56 5.52
N ASN A 165 7.56 7.65 6.36
CA ASN A 165 6.90 8.87 6.80
C ASN A 165 6.27 9.76 5.71
N GLY A 166 5.52 10.76 6.14
CA GLY A 166 4.82 11.75 5.32
C GLY A 166 5.35 13.18 5.47
N THR A 167 6.56 13.36 6.00
CA THR A 167 7.16 14.71 6.19
C THR A 167 8.36 14.96 5.31
N GLN A 168 9.10 13.92 4.93
CA GLN A 168 10.27 14.05 4.06
C GLN A 168 9.85 13.94 2.59
N LEU A 169 10.32 14.90 1.79
CA LEU A 169 10.21 14.89 0.33
C LEU A 169 11.63 15.03 -0.23
N GLU A 170 12.04 14.09 -1.08
CA GLU A 170 13.43 13.99 -1.54
C GLU A 170 13.49 13.62 -3.03
N GLY A 171 14.52 14.13 -3.70
CA GLY A 171 14.78 13.89 -5.13
C GLY A 171 13.98 14.77 -6.10
N PRO A 172 14.36 14.78 -7.39
CA PRO A 172 13.74 15.62 -8.39
C PRO A 172 12.31 15.17 -8.68
N VAL A 173 11.42 16.15 -8.91
CA VAL A 173 10.10 15.91 -9.49
C VAL A 173 10.30 15.35 -10.91
N LEU A 174 9.53 14.33 -11.26
CA LEU A 174 9.61 13.72 -12.59
C LEU A 174 9.21 14.73 -13.67
N GLU A 175 10.11 14.94 -14.65
CA GLU A 175 9.73 15.66 -15.86
C GLU A 175 8.82 14.77 -16.74
N PRO A 176 7.67 15.28 -17.22
CA PRO A 176 6.71 14.46 -17.98
C PRO A 176 7.27 13.73 -19.20
N LYS A 177 8.32 14.29 -19.84
CA LYS A 177 8.99 13.67 -20.99
C LYS A 177 9.71 12.35 -20.66
N PHE A 178 9.98 12.08 -19.38
CA PHE A 178 10.61 10.85 -18.89
C PHE A 178 9.60 9.87 -18.28
N ALA A 179 8.30 10.10 -18.46
CA ALA A 179 7.29 9.26 -17.86
C ALA A 179 7.31 7.83 -18.42
N THR A 180 7.29 6.85 -17.51
CA THR A 180 7.27 5.40 -17.78
C THR A 180 6.48 4.67 -16.68
N PHE A 181 6.33 3.35 -16.76
CA PHE A 181 5.63 2.58 -15.71
C PHE A 181 6.33 2.61 -14.34
N VAL A 182 7.61 2.99 -14.26
CA VAL A 182 8.32 3.21 -12.98
C VAL A 182 8.38 4.69 -12.57
N GLY A 183 7.51 5.50 -13.17
CA GLY A 183 7.51 6.95 -13.04
C GLY A 183 6.42 7.58 -13.91
N LEU A 184 5.14 7.59 -13.51
CA LEU A 184 4.06 8.15 -14.36
C LEU A 184 3.72 9.61 -14.05
N TYR A 185 3.91 10.06 -12.81
CA TYR A 185 3.38 11.33 -12.33
C TYR A 185 4.48 12.28 -11.89
N PRO A 186 4.26 13.62 -11.95
CA PRO A 186 5.20 14.63 -11.51
C PRO A 186 5.26 14.70 -9.99
N ILE A 187 5.76 13.62 -9.36
CA ILE A 187 6.05 13.50 -7.94
C ILE A 187 7.56 13.33 -7.72
N PRO A 188 8.10 13.75 -6.57
CA PRO A 188 9.51 13.53 -6.25
C PRO A 188 9.81 12.05 -6.01
N VAL A 189 11.08 11.68 -5.87
CA VAL A 189 11.51 10.28 -5.69
C VAL A 189 10.92 9.70 -4.40
N ARG A 190 11.03 10.43 -3.29
CA ARG A 190 10.28 10.17 -2.06
C ARG A 190 9.17 11.20 -1.97
N TYR A 191 7.93 10.73 -2.06
CA TYR A 191 6.77 11.60 -2.26
C TYR A 191 6.01 11.97 -0.97
N GLY A 192 6.25 11.26 0.14
CA GLY A 192 5.76 11.65 1.46
C GLY A 192 4.23 11.67 1.61
N LEU A 193 3.51 10.83 0.88
CA LEU A 193 2.04 10.70 0.98
C LEU A 193 1.67 9.27 1.36
N THR A 194 0.51 9.08 1.99
CA THR A 194 -0.13 7.76 2.03
C THR A 194 -0.67 7.39 0.65
N VAL A 195 -1.02 6.12 0.45
CA VAL A 195 -1.58 5.67 -0.83
C VAL A 195 -2.95 6.29 -1.09
N GLY A 196 -3.74 6.53 -0.03
CA GLY A 196 -5.01 7.25 -0.11
C GLY A 196 -4.85 8.75 -0.38
N GLU A 197 -3.87 9.41 0.22
CA GLU A 197 -3.52 10.80 -0.12
C GLU A 197 -3.06 10.92 -1.57
N LEU A 198 -2.21 10.00 -2.03
CA LEU A 198 -1.75 9.95 -3.42
C LEU A 198 -2.91 9.70 -4.41
N ALA A 199 -3.84 8.79 -4.08
CA ALA A 199 -5.03 8.55 -4.91
C ALA A 199 -5.86 9.83 -5.08
N ARG A 200 -6.07 10.59 -4.00
CA ARG A 200 -6.77 11.88 -4.07
C ARG A 200 -6.01 12.88 -4.92
N MET A 201 -4.68 12.95 -4.81
CA MET A 201 -3.85 13.83 -5.62
C MET A 201 -3.94 13.49 -7.10
N VAL A 202 -3.76 12.21 -7.47
CA VAL A 202 -3.87 11.72 -8.86
C VAL A 202 -5.23 12.08 -9.47
N ASN A 203 -6.32 11.89 -8.71
CA ASN A 203 -7.68 12.18 -9.18
C ASN A 203 -7.97 13.70 -9.23
N GLY A 204 -7.49 14.45 -8.24
CA GLY A 204 -7.72 15.89 -8.09
C GLY A 204 -7.00 16.71 -9.15
N GLU A 205 -5.73 16.38 -9.40
CA GLU A 205 -4.87 17.02 -10.39
C GLU A 205 -5.18 16.59 -11.84
N GLY A 206 -6.12 15.68 -12.04
CA GLY A 206 -6.53 15.22 -13.37
C GLY A 206 -5.43 14.44 -14.10
N TRP A 207 -4.61 13.68 -13.37
CA TRP A 207 -3.49 12.92 -13.93
C TRP A 207 -3.90 11.58 -14.57
N LEU A 208 -5.14 11.13 -14.39
CA LEU A 208 -5.69 9.99 -15.13
C LEU A 208 -5.86 10.38 -16.62
N ALA A 209 -5.86 9.38 -17.51
CA ALA A 209 -5.93 9.62 -18.95
C ALA A 209 -7.10 10.53 -19.33
N LYS A 210 -6.80 11.50 -20.19
CA LYS A 210 -7.76 12.51 -20.69
C LYS A 210 -8.41 13.35 -19.57
N GLY A 211 -7.83 13.38 -18.36
CA GLY A 211 -8.36 14.11 -17.21
C GLY A 211 -9.63 13.50 -16.62
N ILE A 212 -9.93 12.23 -16.92
CA ILE A 212 -11.09 11.54 -16.32
C ILE A 212 -10.94 11.48 -14.80
N LYS A 213 -12.06 11.52 -14.07
CA LYS A 213 -12.06 11.38 -12.61
C LYS A 213 -12.76 10.10 -12.21
N ALA A 214 -12.10 9.31 -11.36
CA ALA A 214 -12.71 8.16 -10.72
C ALA A 214 -13.72 8.61 -9.66
N ASP A 215 -14.80 7.84 -9.50
CA ASP A 215 -15.67 7.89 -8.32
C ASP A 215 -14.91 7.30 -7.13
N LEU A 216 -14.02 8.12 -6.58
CA LEU A 216 -13.02 7.73 -5.59
C LEU A 216 -13.54 7.97 -4.17
N THR A 217 -13.54 6.92 -3.37
CA THR A 217 -13.63 7.00 -1.91
C THR A 217 -12.33 6.50 -1.28
N VAL A 218 -11.87 7.16 -0.23
CA VAL A 218 -10.72 6.69 0.56
C VAL A 218 -11.22 6.39 1.96
N VAL A 219 -11.09 5.14 2.40
CA VAL A 219 -11.31 4.74 3.78
C VAL A 219 -10.04 5.09 4.56
N PRO A 220 -10.08 6.11 5.45
CA PRO A 220 -8.87 6.64 6.06
C PRO A 220 -8.28 5.68 7.08
N LEU A 221 -6.95 5.66 7.19
CA LEU A 221 -6.29 5.13 8.37
C LEU A 221 -6.46 6.11 9.56
N THR A 222 -6.36 5.61 10.78
CA THR A 222 -6.39 6.44 12.01
C THR A 222 -5.19 6.13 12.90
N GLY A 223 -4.83 7.09 13.76
CA GLY A 223 -3.69 6.99 14.66
C GLY A 223 -2.34 7.33 14.02
N TRP A 224 -2.20 7.18 12.70
CA TRP A 224 -0.98 7.57 11.99
C TRP A 224 -0.83 9.09 11.97
N ARG A 225 0.40 9.55 12.19
CA ARG A 225 0.79 10.96 12.04
C ARG A 225 1.89 11.04 11.01
N ARG A 226 1.94 12.13 10.25
CA ARG A 226 2.89 12.29 9.13
C ARG A 226 4.35 12.06 9.52
N GLY A 227 4.76 12.38 10.74
CA GLY A 227 6.15 12.13 11.20
C GLY A 227 6.44 10.69 11.64
N MET A 228 5.45 9.80 11.68
CA MET A 228 5.65 8.40 12.09
C MET A 228 6.35 7.62 10.98
N TRP A 229 7.43 6.95 11.37
CA TRP A 229 8.01 5.83 10.64
C TRP A 229 7.17 4.56 10.90
N PHE A 230 7.33 3.54 10.05
CA PHE A 230 6.51 2.34 10.14
C PHE A 230 6.62 1.62 11.50
N ASP A 231 7.82 1.56 12.08
CA ASP A 231 8.10 0.96 13.38
C ASP A 231 7.36 1.64 14.55
N ALA A 232 7.03 2.93 14.41
CA ALA A 232 6.23 3.67 15.38
C ALA A 232 4.71 3.40 15.27
N THR A 233 4.25 2.67 14.25
CA THR A 233 2.81 2.43 14.01
C THR A 233 2.21 1.32 14.86
N GLY A 234 3.06 0.39 15.33
CA GLY A 234 2.62 -0.86 15.96
C GLY A 234 2.03 -1.89 14.98
N LEU A 235 2.04 -1.62 13.67
CA LEU A 235 1.64 -2.59 12.65
C LEU A 235 2.78 -3.57 12.36
N ARG A 236 2.41 -4.78 11.94
CA ARG A 236 3.38 -5.77 11.45
C ARG A 236 3.86 -5.37 10.05
N PHE A 237 5.18 -5.23 9.87
CA PHE A 237 5.76 -5.06 8.55
C PHE A 237 5.79 -6.40 7.83
N ILE A 238 5.02 -6.54 6.75
CA ILE A 238 5.09 -7.68 5.84
C ILE A 238 5.88 -7.20 4.63
N LYS A 239 7.02 -7.86 4.34
CA LYS A 239 7.88 -7.49 3.21
C LYS A 239 7.06 -7.36 1.92
N PRO A 240 6.95 -6.18 1.29
CA PRO A 240 6.02 -5.99 0.18
C PRO A 240 6.52 -6.63 -1.12
N SER A 241 7.82 -6.86 -1.27
CA SER A 241 8.40 -7.62 -2.39
C SER A 241 9.60 -8.47 -1.93
N PRO A 242 10.08 -9.45 -2.74
CA PRO A 242 11.16 -10.35 -2.35
C PRO A 242 12.45 -9.64 -1.90
N ASN A 243 12.78 -8.50 -2.54
CA ASN A 243 13.97 -7.70 -2.25
C ASN A 243 13.67 -6.47 -1.36
N MET A 244 12.50 -6.43 -0.71
CA MET A 244 12.15 -5.40 0.29
C MET A 244 11.92 -6.05 1.66
N PRO A 245 12.94 -6.66 2.28
CA PRO A 245 12.76 -7.51 3.45
C PRO A 245 12.28 -6.76 4.70
N ASP A 246 12.65 -5.50 4.86
CA ASP A 246 12.42 -4.74 6.09
C ASP A 246 12.36 -3.21 5.86
N LEU A 247 12.15 -2.48 6.96
CA LEU A 247 12.07 -1.02 6.99
C LEU A 247 13.43 -0.35 6.71
N GLU A 248 14.54 -0.99 7.05
CA GLU A 248 15.88 -0.47 6.75
C GLU A 248 16.06 -0.40 5.23
N THR A 249 15.74 -1.49 4.53
CA THR A 249 15.73 -1.50 3.06
C THR A 249 14.78 -0.45 2.49
N ALA A 250 13.55 -0.32 3.00
CA ALA A 250 12.58 0.67 2.52
C ALA A 250 13.09 2.11 2.68
N THR A 251 13.85 2.38 3.74
CA THR A 251 14.46 3.69 4.02
C THR A 251 15.54 4.05 3.00
N ILE A 252 16.34 3.07 2.57
CA ILE A 252 17.49 3.27 1.68
C ILE A 252 17.07 3.20 0.20
N TYR A 253 16.02 2.44 -0.10
CA TYR A 253 15.52 2.16 -1.45
C TYR A 253 15.33 3.40 -2.34
N PRO A 254 14.75 4.53 -1.87
CA PRO A 254 14.63 5.75 -2.69
C PRO A 254 15.96 6.26 -3.26
N GLY A 255 17.08 6.02 -2.58
CA GLY A 255 18.41 6.39 -3.06
C GLY A 255 19.10 5.28 -3.86
N LEU A 256 19.19 4.07 -3.30
CA LEU A 256 20.01 2.99 -3.86
C LEU A 256 19.39 2.35 -5.10
N CYS A 257 18.06 2.37 -5.25
CA CYS A 257 17.41 1.85 -6.45
C CYS A 257 17.74 2.67 -7.71
N LEU A 258 18.26 3.91 -7.57
CA LEU A 258 18.74 4.69 -8.71
C LEU A 258 19.92 4.01 -9.43
N LEU A 259 20.66 3.13 -8.74
CA LEU A 259 21.75 2.36 -9.35
C LEU A 259 21.28 1.33 -10.38
N GLU A 260 20.00 0.93 -10.37
CA GLU A 260 19.43 0.06 -11.41
C GLU A 260 19.48 0.71 -12.81
N GLY A 261 19.66 2.04 -12.88
CA GLY A 261 19.95 2.76 -14.13
C GLY A 261 21.41 2.67 -14.60
N THR A 262 22.25 1.88 -13.93
CA THR A 262 23.69 1.71 -14.19
C THR A 262 24.02 0.22 -14.37
N ASN A 263 25.31 -0.12 -14.46
CA ASN A 263 25.80 -1.50 -14.45
C ASN A 263 26.29 -1.97 -13.07
N LEU A 264 26.15 -1.15 -12.03
CA LEU A 264 26.49 -1.52 -10.66
C LEU A 264 25.42 -2.43 -10.06
N SER A 265 25.83 -3.36 -9.22
CA SER A 265 24.92 -4.11 -8.38
C SER A 265 24.45 -3.23 -7.23
N GLU A 266 23.16 -3.26 -6.96
CA GLU A 266 22.48 -2.69 -5.78
C GLU A 266 22.28 -3.74 -4.67
N GLY A 267 23.00 -4.86 -4.74
CA GLY A 267 23.01 -5.89 -3.68
C GLY A 267 21.88 -6.92 -3.74
N ARG A 268 21.05 -6.95 -4.80
CA ARG A 268 20.11 -8.07 -5.03
C ARG A 268 20.88 -9.40 -5.14
N GLY A 269 20.26 -10.49 -4.68
CA GLY A 269 20.90 -11.80 -4.59
C GLY A 269 21.75 -12.00 -3.32
N THR A 270 21.81 -11.00 -2.44
CA THR A 270 22.48 -11.08 -1.14
C THR A 270 21.47 -11.07 0.02
N PRO A 271 21.89 -11.32 1.27
CA PRO A 271 21.01 -11.16 2.44
C PRO A 271 20.56 -9.73 2.72
N LYS A 272 21.15 -8.72 2.07
CA LYS A 272 20.88 -7.29 2.31
C LYS A 272 20.72 -6.52 0.98
N PRO A 273 19.63 -6.75 0.23
CA PRO A 273 19.35 -6.00 -0.99
C PRO A 273 19.23 -4.50 -0.69
N PHE A 274 19.73 -3.66 -1.59
CA PHE A 274 19.79 -2.20 -1.49
C PHE A 274 20.57 -1.61 -0.31
N CYS A 275 21.15 -2.42 0.58
CA CYS A 275 22.00 -1.93 1.67
C CYS A 275 23.51 -2.06 1.37
N GLN A 276 23.86 -2.36 0.12
CA GLN A 276 25.23 -2.43 -0.39
C GLN A 276 25.24 -2.21 -1.90
N PHE A 277 26.38 -1.81 -2.45
CA PHE A 277 26.57 -1.66 -3.90
C PHE A 277 28.01 -2.01 -4.31
N GLY A 278 28.20 -2.43 -5.57
CA GLY A 278 29.51 -2.80 -6.12
C GLY A 278 29.49 -3.28 -7.56
#